data_AF-A0A3N5FK53-F1
#
_entry.id   AF-A0A3N5FK53-F1
#
_cell.length_a   1.000
_cell.length_b   1.000
_cell.length_c   1.000
_cell.angle_alpha   90.00
_cell.angle_beta   90.00
_cell.angle_gamma   90.00
#
_symmetry.space_group_name_H-M   'P 1'
#
loop_
_entity.id
_entity.type
_entity.pdbx_description
1 polymer ?
#
loop_
_entity_poly.entity_id
_entity_poly.type
_entity_poly.pdbx_seq_one_letter_code
_entity_poly.pdbx_strand_id
1 'polypeptide(L)'
;LIALYERAVGFYATLVNINAYHQPGVEAGKKAAATILSLQGKVLGALGGAPQTAEQVAAAVGSADPEAVYLLLEHLAANGRAASAGGADPGTKTFSRRA
;
A
#
# COMPACT_ATOMS: atom_id res chain seq x y z
N LEU A 1 -10.81 -17.77 -19.38
CA LEU A 1 -9.62 -17.00 -19.80
C LEU A 1 -8.44 -17.20 -18.85
N ILE A 2 -8.60 -17.05 -17.53
CA ILE A 2 -7.54 -17.28 -16.53
C ILE A 2 -6.94 -18.69 -16.61
N ALA A 3 -7.76 -19.74 -16.71
CA ALA A 3 -7.27 -21.12 -16.77
C ALA A 3 -6.41 -21.46 -18.01
N LEU A 4 -6.68 -20.83 -19.16
CA LEU A 4 -5.87 -21.02 -20.37
C LEU A 4 -4.51 -20.31 -20.24
N TYR A 5 -4.54 -19.11 -19.67
CA TYR A 5 -3.34 -18.31 -19.40
C TYR A 5 -2.40 -19.04 -18.42
N GLU A 6 -2.92 -19.53 -17.29
CA GLU A 6 -2.13 -20.29 -16.31
C GLU A 6 -1.50 -21.55 -16.91
N ARG A 7 -2.23 -22.28 -17.76
CA ARG A 7 -1.71 -23.48 -18.43
C ARG A 7 -0.63 -23.15 -19.46
N ALA A 8 -0.77 -22.07 -20.21
CA ALA A 8 0.22 -21.63 -21.19
C ALA A 8 1.52 -21.15 -20.51
N VAL A 9 1.42 -20.35 -19.45
CA VAL A 9 2.58 -19.87 -18.68
C VAL A 9 3.27 -21.02 -17.95
N GLY A 10 2.50 -21.96 -17.39
CA GLY A 10 3.03 -23.19 -16.80
C GLY A 10 3.80 -24.05 -17.81
N PHE A 11 3.24 -24.26 -19.02
CA PHE A 11 3.92 -24.99 -20.09
C PHE A 11 5.20 -24.27 -20.55
N TYR A 12 5.17 -22.95 -20.73
CA TYR A 12 6.37 -22.17 -21.06
C TYR A 12 7.47 -22.31 -20.00
N ALA A 13 7.13 -22.25 -18.70
CA ALA A 13 8.08 -22.46 -17.60
C ALA A 13 8.76 -23.85 -17.65
N THR A 14 8.04 -24.89 -18.10
CA THR A 14 8.64 -26.22 -18.32
C THR A 14 9.61 -26.25 -19.50
N LEU A 15 9.37 -25.46 -20.55
CA LEU A 15 10.23 -25.39 -21.73
C LEU A 15 11.54 -24.63 -21.47
N VAL A 16 11.49 -23.56 -20.67
CA VAL A 16 12.68 -22.74 -20.37
C VAL A 16 13.46 -23.19 -19.12
N ASN A 17 13.00 -24.26 -18.46
CA ASN A 17 13.60 -24.80 -17.21
C ASN A 17 13.83 -23.75 -16.11
N ILE A 18 13.00 -22.69 -16.11
CA ILE A 18 13.02 -21.60 -15.13
C ILE A 18 11.58 -21.45 -14.62
N ASN A 19 11.39 -21.77 -13.34
CA ASN A 19 10.13 -21.50 -12.66
C ASN A 19 10.12 -20.05 -12.18
N ALA A 20 9.17 -19.24 -12.68
CA ALA A 20 9.00 -17.83 -12.29
C ALA A 20 8.66 -17.66 -10.78
N TYR A 21 8.17 -18.70 -10.10
CA TYR A 21 7.77 -18.62 -8.70
C TYR A 21 8.92 -18.67 -7.69
N HIS A 22 10.13 -19.06 -8.09
CA HIS A 22 11.32 -19.13 -7.23
C HIS A 22 12.42 -18.14 -7.64
N GLN A 23 12.02 -16.97 -8.14
CA GLN A 23 12.95 -15.91 -8.48
C GLN A 23 13.15 -14.97 -7.27
N PRO A 24 14.41 -14.63 -6.90
CA PRO A 24 14.70 -13.74 -5.77
C PRO A 24 13.95 -12.40 -5.82
N GLY A 25 13.74 -11.84 -7.01
CA GLY A 25 12.99 -10.59 -7.19
C GLY A 25 11.49 -10.72 -6.88
N VAL A 26 10.88 -11.87 -7.17
CA VAL A 26 9.45 -12.12 -6.89
C VAL A 26 9.22 -12.20 -5.39
N GLU A 27 10.10 -12.92 -4.68
CA GLU A 27 10.02 -13.04 -3.23
C GLU A 27 10.34 -11.72 -2.52
N ALA A 28 11.28 -10.92 -3.04
CA ALA A 28 11.53 -9.57 -2.54
C ALA A 28 10.31 -8.65 -2.74
N GLY A 29 9.65 -8.71 -3.91
CA GLY A 29 8.44 -7.96 -4.21
C GLY A 29 7.28 -8.31 -3.27
N LYS A 30 7.06 -9.60 -3.01
CA LYS A 30 6.04 -10.07 -2.04
C LYS A 30 6.30 -9.53 -0.63
N LYS A 31 7.56 -9.58 -0.17
CA LYS A 31 7.94 -9.05 1.16
C LYS A 31 7.72 -7.55 1.24
N ALA A 32 8.12 -6.78 0.22
CA ALA A 32 7.89 -5.34 0.18
C ALA A 32 6.39 -5.00 0.22
N ALA A 33 5.57 -5.71 -0.58
CA ALA A 33 4.12 -5.54 -0.59
C ALA A 33 3.49 -5.86 0.78
N ALA A 34 3.93 -6.94 1.44
CA ALA A 34 3.46 -7.30 2.77
C ALA A 34 3.76 -6.21 3.82
N THR A 35 4.94 -5.59 3.74
CA THR A 35 5.31 -4.45 4.61
C THR A 35 4.38 -3.25 4.39
N ILE A 36 4.09 -2.90 3.14
CA ILE A 36 3.18 -1.80 2.80
C ILE A 36 1.75 -2.10 3.26
N LEU A 37 1.26 -3.33 3.09
CA LEU A 37 -0.07 -3.74 3.57
C LEU A 37 -0.19 -3.65 5.09
N SER A 38 0.86 -4.07 5.81
CA SER A 38 0.93 -3.93 7.26
C SER A 38 0.90 -2.46 7.69
N LEU A 39 1.68 -1.61 7.02
CA LEU A 39 1.68 -0.17 7.25
C LEU A 39 0.30 0.46 6.98
N GLN A 40 -0.36 0.09 5.88
CA GLN A 40 -1.70 0.55 5.54
C GLN A 40 -2.71 0.23 6.63
N GLY A 41 -2.65 -0.97 7.22
CA GLY A 41 -3.49 -1.36 8.35
C GLY A 41 -3.28 -0.48 9.58
N LYS A 42 -2.01 -0.19 9.93
CA LYS A 42 -1.67 0.72 11.03
C LYS A 42 -2.13 2.14 10.79
N VAL A 43 -1.88 2.67 9.59
CA VAL A 43 -2.28 4.03 9.17
C VAL A 43 -3.80 4.18 9.29
N LEU A 44 -4.57 3.23 8.75
CA LEU A 44 -6.02 3.26 8.85
C LEU A 44 -6.51 3.16 10.32
N GLY A 45 -5.85 2.33 11.13
CA GLY A 45 -6.17 2.19 12.55
C GLY A 45 -5.85 3.44 13.38
N ALA A 46 -4.84 4.21 12.97
CA ALA A 46 -4.44 5.46 13.62
C ALA A 46 -5.37 6.64 13.30
N LEU A 47 -6.11 6.59 12.18
CA LEU A 47 -7.06 7.63 11.83
C LEU A 47 -8.24 7.65 12.81
N GLY A 48 -8.45 8.80 13.44
CA GLY A 48 -9.61 9.12 14.27
C GLY A 48 -10.58 10.10 13.59
N GLY A 49 -11.54 10.62 14.34
CA GLY A 49 -12.45 11.65 13.83
C GLY A 49 -11.80 13.03 13.65
N ALA A 50 -10.69 13.30 14.34
CA ALA A 50 -9.94 14.53 14.21
C ALA A 50 -9.05 14.51 12.95
N PRO A 51 -8.98 15.59 12.16
CA PRO A 51 -8.04 15.70 11.04
C PRO A 51 -6.58 15.70 11.51
N GLN A 52 -5.73 14.92 10.85
CA GLN A 52 -4.30 14.79 11.15
C GLN A 52 -3.45 14.87 9.88
N THR A 53 -2.24 15.45 9.95
CA THR A 53 -1.30 15.45 8.81
C THR A 53 -0.61 14.10 8.64
N ALA A 54 0.03 13.87 7.49
CA ALA A 54 0.78 12.65 7.24
C ALA A 54 1.91 12.44 8.26
N GLU A 55 2.58 13.51 8.69
CA GLU A 55 3.65 13.48 9.70
C GLU A 55 3.11 13.05 11.06
N GLN A 56 1.95 13.58 11.45
CA GLN A 56 1.31 13.21 12.73
C GLN A 56 0.91 11.73 12.73
N VAL A 57 0.36 11.24 11.62
CA VAL A 57 0.01 9.83 11.48
C VAL A 57 1.26 8.95 11.43
N ALA A 58 2.31 9.37 10.71
CA ALA A 58 3.59 8.66 10.64
C ALA A 58 4.23 8.52 12.04
N ALA A 59 4.22 9.60 12.83
CA ALA A 59 4.68 9.58 14.22
C ALA A 59 3.84 8.62 15.09
N ALA A 60 2.51 8.63 14.93
CA ALA A 60 1.62 7.76 15.69
C ALA A 60 1.80 6.27 15.38
N VAL A 61 2.12 5.91 14.13
CA VAL A 61 2.35 4.51 13.72
C VAL A 61 3.82 4.07 13.81
N GLY A 62 4.72 4.97 14.20
CA GLY A 62 6.16 4.72 14.26
C GLY A 62 6.82 4.52 12.89
N SER A 63 6.29 5.17 11.83
CA SER A 63 6.91 5.15 10.51
C SER A 63 8.00 6.21 10.42
N ALA A 64 9.19 5.82 9.95
CA ALA A 64 10.27 6.75 9.61
C ALA A 64 10.11 7.38 8.21
N ASP A 65 9.06 7.00 7.49
CA ASP A 65 8.76 7.45 6.13
C ASP A 65 7.37 8.10 6.09
N PRO A 66 7.30 9.44 6.24
CA PRO A 66 6.06 10.20 6.13
C PRO A 66 5.50 10.23 4.70
N GLU A 67 6.34 10.10 3.67
CA GLU A 67 5.91 10.12 2.26
C GLU A 67 5.11 8.86 1.93
N ALA A 68 5.60 7.68 2.35
CA ALA A 68 4.84 6.44 2.23
C ALA A 68 3.49 6.51 2.95
N VAL A 69 3.45 7.15 4.12
CA VAL A 69 2.20 7.36 4.88
C VAL A 69 1.26 8.30 4.13
N TYR A 70 1.76 9.41 3.58
CA TYR A 70 0.97 10.32 2.76
C TYR A 70 0.35 9.63 1.55
N LEU A 71 1.14 8.87 0.78
CA LEU A 71 0.64 8.13 -0.39
C LEU A 71 -0.41 7.08 -0.01
N LEU A 72 -0.25 6.41 1.15
CA LEU A 72 -1.26 5.51 1.68
C LEU A 72 -2.54 6.24 2.07
N LEU A 73 -2.44 7.41 2.68
CA LEU A 73 -3.60 8.23 3.05
C LEU A 73 -4.35 8.76 1.82
N GLU A 74 -3.63 9.20 0.78
CA GLU A 74 -4.22 9.56 -0.51
C GLU A 74 -4.95 8.37 -1.14
N HIS A 75 -4.31 7.20 -1.15
CA HIS A 75 -4.92 5.97 -1.64
C HIS A 75 -6.19 5.61 -0.84
N LEU A 76 -6.15 5.71 0.49
CA LEU A 76 -7.31 5.45 1.34
C LEU A 76 -8.43 6.47 1.11
N ALA A 77 -8.11 7.75 0.90
CA ALA A 77 -9.07 8.79 0.61
C ALA A 77 -9.74 8.59 -0.76
N ALA A 78 -8.95 8.29 -1.79
CA ALA A 78 -9.43 8.00 -3.14
C ALA A 78 -10.37 6.77 -3.18
N ASN A 79 -10.15 5.80 -2.30
CA ASN A 79 -11.00 4.62 -2.13
C ASN A 79 -12.13 4.80 -1.11
N GLY A 80 -12.36 6.03 -0.61
CA GLY A 80 -13.44 6.33 0.32
C GLY A 80 -13.30 5.70 1.70
N ARG A 81 -12.09 5.35 2.13
CA ARG A 81 -11.79 4.78 3.46
C ARG A 81 -11.27 5.82 4.46
N ALA A 82 -10.87 6.98 3.96
CA ALA A 82 -10.51 8.17 4.74
C ALA A 82 -11.20 9.39 4.12
N ALA A 83 -11.37 10.45 4.92
CA ALA A 83 -11.68 11.78 4.43
C ALA A 83 -10.37 12.58 4.36
N SER A 84 -10.21 13.40 3.33
CA SER A 84 -9.09 14.33 3.21
C SER A 84 -9.60 15.77 3.13
N ALA A 85 -8.86 16.68 3.74
CA ALA A 85 -9.16 18.11 3.76
C ALA A 85 -7.85 18.91 3.61
N GLY A 86 -7.90 20.00 2.85
CA GLY A 86 -6.74 20.81 2.51
C GLY A 86 -6.45 20.83 1.01
N GLY A 87 -5.53 21.71 0.61
CA GLY A 87 -5.14 21.92 -0.80
C GLY A 87 -4.20 20.84 -1.35
N ALA A 88 -3.53 21.16 -2.46
CA ALA A 88 -2.60 20.25 -3.14
C ALA A 88 -1.26 20.07 -2.42
N ASP A 89 -0.98 20.87 -1.38
CA ASP A 89 0.27 20.83 -0.64
C ASP A 89 0.30 19.64 0.35
N PRO A 90 1.20 18.65 0.17
CA PRO A 90 1.24 17.44 0.99
C PRO A 90 1.42 17.68 2.49
N GLY A 91 2.21 18.71 2.87
CA GLY A 91 2.54 18.98 4.27
C GLY A 91 1.43 19.65 5.08
N THR A 92 0.46 20.28 4.40
CA THR A 92 -0.70 20.92 5.06
C THR A 92 -1.99 20.13 4.89
N LYS A 93 -1.98 19.08 4.07
CA LYS A 93 -3.13 18.20 3.87
C LYS A 93 -3.39 17.36 5.12
N THR A 94 -4.66 17.29 5.51
CA THR A 94 -5.10 16.54 6.68
C THR A 94 -6.05 15.42 6.31
N PHE A 95 -6.03 14.37 7.10
CA PHE A 95 -6.81 13.15 6.90
C PHE A 95 -7.54 12.77 8.18
N SER A 96 -8.76 12.28 8.06
CA SER A 96 -9.54 11.74 9.16
C SER A 96 -10.24 10.45 8.74
N ARG A 97 -10.71 9.69 9.73
CA ARG A 97 -11.50 8.49 9.49
C ARG A 97 -12.84 8.89 8.90
N ARG A 98 -13.20 8.25 7.79
CA ARG A 98 -14.54 8.39 7.22
C ARG A 98 -15.52 7.57 8.08
N ALA A 99 -16.58 8.22 8.55
CA ALA A 99 -17.69 7.60 9.26
C ALA A 99 -18.50 6.68 8.33
#